data_AF-A0A9E5Z5B0-F1
#
_entry.id   AF-A0A9E5Z5B0-F1
#
_cell.length_a   1.000
_cell.length_b   1.000
_cell.length_c   1.000
_cell.angle_alpha   90.00
_cell.angle_beta   90.00
_cell.angle_gamma   90.00
#
_symmetry.space_group_name_H-M   'P 1'
#
loop_
_entity.id
_entity.type
_entity.pdbx_description
1 polymer ?
#
loop_
_entity_poly.entity_id
_entity_poly.type
_entity_poly.pdbx_seq_one_letter_code
_entity_poly.pdbx_strand_id
1 'polypeptide(L)'
;METIIALAIFSSAGSAVLMGVGAAHTSSDRVHASAIAENLARNQMEYVSGLSYVAAPGNYASIADDVGLNIAIPTGFAVTAAAQAYGVSDGFTGSIEKVVVTVTRDGQSILTLEALRTGP
;
A
#
# COMPACT_ATOMS: atom_id res chain seq x y z
N MET A 1 -20.62 48.97 -16.85
CA MET A 1 -20.12 47.66 -17.35
C MET A 1 -19.21 46.99 -16.32
N GLU A 2 -18.52 47.76 -15.47
CA GLU A 2 -17.54 47.25 -14.51
C GLU A 2 -18.10 46.22 -13.51
N THR A 3 -19.37 46.34 -13.08
CA THR A 3 -19.97 45.41 -12.11
C THR A 3 -20.15 44.00 -12.65
N ILE A 4 -20.44 43.86 -13.95
CA ILE A 4 -20.59 42.54 -14.59
C ILE A 4 -19.22 41.87 -14.75
N ILE A 5 -18.20 42.66 -15.10
CA ILE A 5 -16.82 42.18 -15.21
C ILE A 5 -16.31 41.75 -13.84
N ALA A 6 -16.55 42.55 -12.80
CA ALA A 6 -16.18 42.23 -11.42
C ALA A 6 -16.87 40.94 -10.93
N LEU A 7 -18.16 40.74 -11.23
CA LEU A 7 -18.89 39.53 -10.85
C LEU A 7 -18.37 38.30 -11.59
N ALA A 8 -18.02 38.43 -12.87
CA ALA A 8 -17.44 37.35 -13.66
C ALA A 8 -16.05 36.94 -13.14
N ILE A 9 -15.20 37.92 -12.79
CA ILE A 9 -13.88 37.68 -12.18
C ILE A 9 -14.04 37.04 -10.79
N PHE A 10 -14.96 37.53 -9.97
CA PHE A 10 -15.22 36.98 -8.64
C PHE A 10 -15.72 35.52 -8.71
N SER A 11 -16.65 35.23 -9.63
CA SER A 11 -17.21 33.89 -9.80
C SER A 11 -16.18 32.89 -10.33
N SER A 12 -15.33 33.32 -11.26
CA SER A 12 -14.24 32.47 -11.80
C SER A 12 -13.15 32.23 -10.76
N ALA A 13 -12.73 33.26 -10.02
CA ALA A 13 -11.77 33.13 -8.93
C ALA A 13 -12.30 32.20 -7.82
N GLY A 14 -13.57 32.33 -7.43
CA GLY A 14 -14.21 31.45 -6.44
C GLY A 14 -14.23 29.98 -6.87
N SER A 15 -14.54 29.72 -8.14
CA SER A 15 -14.55 28.36 -8.70
C SER A 15 -13.14 27.75 -8.74
N ALA A 16 -12.12 28.54 -9.10
CA ALA A 16 -10.73 28.10 -9.10
C ALA A 16 -10.23 27.73 -7.70
N VAL A 17 -10.61 28.50 -6.67
CA VAL A 17 -10.28 28.19 -5.27
C VAL A 17 -10.91 26.88 -4.82
N LEU A 18 -12.21 26.66 -5.12
CA LEU A 18 -12.90 25.42 -4.76
C LEU A 18 -12.28 24.19 -5.43
N MET A 19 -11.92 24.30 -6.71
CA MET A 19 -11.21 23.22 -7.41
C MET A 19 -9.82 22.97 -6.79
N GLY A 20 -9.09 24.02 -6.43
CA GLY A 20 -7.79 23.92 -5.76
C GLY A 20 -7.89 23.19 -4.42
N VAL A 21 -8.90 23.53 -3.61
CA VAL A 21 -9.14 22.87 -2.31
C VAL A 21 -9.53 21.40 -2.50
N GLY A 22 -10.40 21.09 -3.45
CA GLY A 22 -10.79 19.70 -3.74
C GLY A 22 -9.62 18.83 -4.20
N ALA A 23 -8.74 19.39 -5.05
CA ALA A 23 -7.52 18.73 -5.46
C ALA A 23 -6.55 18.52 -4.28
N ALA A 24 -6.38 19.54 -3.42
CA ALA A 24 -5.53 19.44 -2.24
C ALA A 24 -6.03 18.36 -1.26
N HIS A 25 -7.33 18.29 -1.01
CA HIS A 25 -7.94 17.26 -0.16
C HIS A 25 -7.69 15.86 -0.71
N THR A 26 -7.98 15.64 -1.99
CA THR A 26 -7.78 14.33 -2.63
C THR A 26 -6.30 13.92 -2.64
N SER A 27 -5.41 14.88 -2.85
CA SER A 27 -3.96 14.65 -2.79
C SER A 27 -3.53 14.23 -1.38
N SER A 28 -3.98 14.96 -0.35
CA SER A 28 -3.65 14.66 1.04
C SER A 28 -4.16 13.28 1.46
N ASP A 29 -5.37 12.89 1.06
CA ASP A 29 -5.94 11.58 1.36
C ASP A 29 -5.12 10.44 0.75
N ARG A 30 -4.60 10.64 -0.47
CA ARG A 30 -3.74 9.66 -1.15
C ARG A 30 -2.41 9.51 -0.44
N VAL A 31 -1.77 10.62 -0.06
CA VAL A 31 -0.49 10.59 0.68
C VAL A 31 -0.67 9.90 2.03
N HIS A 32 -1.74 10.24 2.76
CA HIS A 32 -2.05 9.61 4.04
C HIS A 32 -2.28 8.10 3.89
N ALA A 33 -3.03 7.68 2.86
CA ALA A 33 -3.24 6.27 2.56
C ALA A 33 -1.94 5.54 2.19
N SER A 34 -1.06 6.18 1.44
CA SER A 34 0.26 5.64 1.09
C SER A 34 1.11 5.42 2.34
N ALA A 35 1.12 6.38 3.26
CA ALA A 35 1.88 6.27 4.51
C ALA A 35 1.40 5.09 5.38
N ILE A 36 0.08 4.91 5.50
CA ILE A 36 -0.51 3.76 6.19
C ILE A 36 -0.10 2.46 5.48
N ALA A 37 -0.24 2.42 4.14
CA ALA A 37 0.07 1.23 3.37
C ALA A 37 1.54 0.83 3.49
N GLU A 38 2.46 1.79 3.45
CA GLU A 38 3.89 1.54 3.64
C GLU A 38 4.19 0.99 5.03
N ASN A 39 3.58 1.56 6.07
CA ASN A 39 3.77 1.07 7.43
C ASN A 39 3.26 -0.37 7.57
N LEU A 40 2.04 -0.66 7.09
CA LEU A 40 1.47 -2.01 7.10
C LEU A 40 2.34 -3.00 6.31
N ALA A 41 2.80 -2.60 5.12
CA ALA A 41 3.62 -3.46 4.29
C ALA A 41 4.97 -3.76 4.96
N ARG A 42 5.64 -2.75 5.53
CA ARG A 42 6.90 -2.94 6.27
C ARG A 42 6.72 -3.84 7.49
N ASN A 43 5.66 -3.64 8.27
CA ASN A 43 5.37 -4.48 9.42
C ASN A 43 5.09 -5.93 8.99
N GLN A 44 4.37 -6.13 7.89
CA GLN A 44 4.13 -7.45 7.34
C GLN A 44 5.43 -8.11 6.84
N MET A 45 6.31 -7.36 6.19
CA MET A 45 7.61 -7.86 5.74
C MET A 45 8.48 -8.29 6.95
N GLU A 46 8.51 -7.47 8.00
CA GLU A 46 9.21 -7.81 9.24
C GLU A 46 8.62 -9.07 9.89
N TYR A 47 7.29 -9.16 9.95
CA TYR A 47 6.61 -10.33 10.48
C TYR A 47 6.96 -11.60 9.70
N VAL A 48 6.95 -11.55 8.36
CA VAL A 48 7.35 -12.69 7.51
C VAL A 48 8.80 -13.11 7.76
N SER A 49 9.70 -12.16 8.06
CA SER A 49 11.10 -12.48 8.35
C SER A 49 11.27 -13.36 9.60
N GLY A 50 10.38 -13.20 10.59
CA GLY A 50 10.34 -14.01 11.80
C GLY A 50 9.62 -15.36 11.64
N LEU A 51 8.88 -15.55 10.55
CA LEU A 51 8.15 -16.80 10.27
C LEU A 51 9.08 -17.85 9.64
N SER A 52 8.73 -19.13 9.82
CA SER A 52 9.37 -20.23 9.12
C SER A 52 9.23 -20.09 7.60
N TYR A 53 10.24 -20.55 6.87
CA TYR A 53 10.24 -20.56 5.41
C TYR A 53 9.01 -21.29 4.86
N VAL A 54 8.34 -20.68 3.88
CA VAL A 54 7.21 -21.27 3.16
C VAL A 54 7.63 -21.49 1.71
N ALA A 55 7.68 -22.75 1.27
CA ALA A 55 8.01 -23.07 -0.11
C ALA A 55 6.97 -22.47 -1.07
N ALA A 56 7.43 -21.85 -2.15
CA ALA A 56 6.55 -21.32 -3.16
C ALA A 56 5.95 -22.45 -4.04
N PRO A 57 4.67 -22.34 -4.47
CA PRO A 57 3.72 -21.29 -4.12
C PRO A 57 3.12 -21.52 -2.72
N GLY A 58 3.04 -20.46 -1.91
CA GLY A 58 2.47 -20.54 -0.57
C GLY A 58 2.08 -19.17 -0.03
N ASN A 59 1.42 -19.15 1.12
CA ASN A 59 0.97 -17.91 1.77
C ASN A 59 1.52 -17.83 3.19
N TYR A 60 1.93 -16.62 3.58
CA TYR A 60 2.29 -16.31 4.95
C TYR A 60 1.06 -15.84 5.72
N ALA A 61 1.10 -16.03 7.05
CA ALA A 61 0.10 -15.44 7.93
C ALA A 61 0.15 -13.91 7.81
N SER A 62 -1.02 -13.28 7.81
CA SER A 62 -1.12 -11.82 7.83
C SER A 62 -0.98 -11.29 9.25
N ILE A 63 -0.36 -10.12 9.41
CA ILE A 63 -0.35 -9.38 10.69
C ILE A 63 -1.76 -8.99 11.14
N ALA A 64 -2.73 -8.97 10.20
CA ALA A 64 -4.12 -8.69 10.51
C ALA A 64 -4.82 -9.85 11.24
N ASP A 65 -4.34 -11.08 11.04
CA ASP A 65 -4.95 -12.30 11.59
C ASP A 65 -4.33 -12.71 12.93
N ASP A 66 -3.15 -12.19 13.28
CA ASP A 66 -2.45 -12.51 14.51
C ASP A 66 -2.93 -11.64 15.69
N VAL A 67 -3.80 -12.21 16.51
CA VAL A 67 -4.36 -11.59 17.71
C VAL A 67 -3.28 -11.24 18.75
N GLY A 68 -2.13 -11.93 18.73
CA GLY A 68 -1.02 -11.68 19.65
C GLY A 68 -0.28 -10.37 19.40
N LEU A 69 -0.35 -9.84 18.17
CA LEU A 69 0.34 -8.60 17.80
C LEU A 69 -0.42 -7.33 18.24
N ASN A 70 -1.72 -7.44 18.54
CA ASN A 70 -2.59 -6.33 18.93
C ASN A 70 -2.47 -5.10 18.00
N ILE A 71 -2.36 -5.35 16.68
CA ILE A 71 -2.25 -4.30 15.67
C ILE A 71 -3.66 -3.93 15.20
N ALA A 72 -4.02 -2.65 15.34
CA ALA A 72 -5.26 -2.12 14.79
C ALA A 72 -5.07 -1.76 13.31
N ILE A 73 -5.61 -2.59 12.41
CA ILE A 73 -5.65 -2.29 10.98
C ILE A 73 -6.77 -1.27 10.72
N PRO A 74 -6.48 -0.11 10.10
CA PRO A 74 -7.51 0.87 9.78
C PRO A 74 -8.60 0.28 8.87
N THR A 75 -9.84 0.69 9.10
CA THR A 75 -10.99 0.21 8.32
C THR A 75 -10.80 0.45 6.83
N GLY A 76 -11.12 -0.56 6.01
CA GLY A 76 -10.97 -0.51 4.56
C GLY A 76 -9.58 -0.94 4.07
N PHE A 77 -8.59 -1.09 4.96
CA PHE A 77 -7.27 -1.65 4.60
C PHE A 77 -7.23 -3.16 4.86
N ALA A 78 -6.52 -3.88 4.00
CA ALA A 78 -6.15 -5.28 4.23
C ALA A 78 -4.74 -5.54 3.70
N VAL A 79 -4.03 -6.46 4.35
CA VAL A 79 -2.65 -6.83 4.00
C VAL A 79 -2.54 -8.34 3.82
N THR A 80 -1.86 -8.76 2.77
CA THR A 80 -1.61 -10.17 2.45
C THR A 80 -0.14 -10.37 2.09
N ALA A 81 0.36 -11.59 2.31
CA ALA A 81 1.73 -11.97 2.02
C ALA A 81 1.77 -13.33 1.34
N ALA A 82 2.38 -13.40 0.15
CA ALA A 82 2.47 -14.63 -0.65
C ALA A 82 3.92 -14.94 -1.01
N ALA A 83 4.31 -16.22 -0.86
CA ALA A 83 5.54 -16.77 -1.40
C ALA A 83 5.33 -17.16 -2.87
N GLN A 84 6.07 -16.52 -3.75
CA GLN A 84 6.09 -16.80 -5.19
C GLN A 84 7.41 -17.45 -5.59
N ALA A 85 7.34 -18.28 -6.62
CA ALA A 85 8.52 -18.91 -7.18
C ALA A 85 9.43 -17.83 -7.75
N TYR A 86 10.71 -17.87 -7.38
CA TYR A 86 11.73 -17.04 -7.99
C TYR A 86 12.21 -17.72 -9.27
N GLY A 87 12.02 -17.05 -10.42
CA GLY A 87 12.44 -17.57 -11.72
C GLY A 87 13.96 -17.45 -11.86
N VAL A 88 14.66 -18.58 -11.75
CA VAL A 88 16.12 -18.67 -11.83
C VAL A 88 16.63 -18.46 -13.27
N SER A 89 16.71 -17.20 -13.74
CA SER A 89 17.47 -16.86 -14.97
C SER A 89 18.90 -16.39 -14.67
N ASP A 90 19.25 -16.34 -13.39
CA ASP A 90 20.44 -15.74 -12.79
C ASP A 90 21.38 -16.77 -12.17
N GLY A 91 21.11 -18.07 -12.39
CA GLY A 91 22.04 -19.16 -12.08
C GLY A 91 22.13 -19.55 -10.61
N PHE A 92 21.30 -18.97 -9.73
CA PHE A 92 21.19 -19.38 -8.34
C PHE A 92 20.38 -20.68 -8.23
N THR A 93 20.96 -21.71 -7.60
CA THR A 93 20.34 -23.05 -7.42
C THR A 93 19.83 -23.29 -5.99
N GLY A 94 19.71 -22.24 -5.17
CA GLY A 94 19.19 -22.33 -3.81
C GLY A 94 17.66 -22.22 -3.70
N SER A 95 17.11 -22.56 -2.54
CA SER A 95 15.69 -22.41 -2.20
C SER A 95 15.30 -20.94 -2.02
N ILE A 96 15.36 -20.13 -3.07
CA ILE A 96 14.99 -18.71 -3.02
C ILE A 96 13.49 -18.58 -3.21
N GLU A 97 12.84 -17.86 -2.30
CA GLU A 97 11.44 -17.45 -2.46
C GLU A 97 11.37 -15.95 -2.69
N LYS A 98 10.39 -15.53 -3.51
CA LYS A 98 9.99 -14.13 -3.62
C LYS A 98 8.78 -13.91 -2.72
N VAL A 99 8.94 -13.19 -1.62
CA VAL A 99 7.83 -12.76 -0.77
C VAL A 99 7.21 -11.52 -1.38
N VAL A 100 5.93 -11.59 -1.71
CA VAL A 100 5.14 -10.48 -2.23
C VAL A 100 4.11 -10.08 -1.19
N VAL A 101 4.28 -8.91 -0.60
CA VAL A 101 3.32 -8.30 0.33
C VAL A 101 2.47 -7.31 -0.43
N THR A 102 1.15 -7.47 -0.34
CA THR A 102 0.18 -6.58 -0.99
C THR A 102 -0.70 -5.92 0.05
N VAL A 103 -0.78 -4.60 0.01
CA VAL A 103 -1.73 -3.82 0.80
C VAL A 103 -2.83 -3.31 -0.11
N THR A 104 -4.06 -3.61 0.26
CA THR A 104 -5.26 -3.18 -0.43
C THR A 104 -6.02 -2.16 0.41
N ARG A 105 -6.67 -1.23 -0.27
CA ARG A 105 -7.67 -0.32 0.30
C ARG A 105 -8.94 -0.42 -0.51
N ASP A 106 -10.07 -0.68 0.15
CA ASP A 106 -11.39 -0.80 -0.48
C ASP A 106 -11.39 -1.83 -1.64
N GLY A 107 -10.61 -2.91 -1.48
CA GLY A 107 -10.44 -3.96 -2.48
C GLY A 107 -9.48 -3.64 -3.64
N GLN A 108 -8.90 -2.44 -3.69
CA GLN A 108 -7.89 -2.06 -4.69
C GLN A 108 -6.48 -2.18 -4.10
N SER A 109 -5.54 -2.76 -4.85
CA SER A 109 -4.13 -2.74 -4.45
C SER A 109 -3.60 -1.31 -4.53
N ILE A 110 -3.04 -0.82 -3.42
CA ILE A 110 -2.45 0.52 -3.35
C ILE A 110 -0.94 0.47 -3.13
N LEU A 111 -0.41 -0.66 -2.65
CA LEU A 111 1.02 -0.88 -2.51
C LEU A 111 1.34 -2.38 -2.60
N THR A 112 2.39 -2.69 -3.35
CA THR A 112 3.00 -4.03 -3.39
C THR A 112 4.48 -3.89 -3.09
N LEU A 113 4.96 -4.61 -2.08
CA LEU A 113 6.38 -4.76 -1.77
C LEU A 113 6.82 -6.18 -2.09
N GLU A 114 7.99 -6.32 -2.70
CA GLU A 114 8.61 -7.61 -2.97
C GLU A 114 9.95 -7.68 -2.25
N ALA A 115 10.26 -8.81 -1.64
CA ALA A 115 11.63 -9.13 -1.23
C ALA A 115 11.98 -10.57 -1.53
N LEU A 116 13.28 -10.81 -1.66
CA LEU A 116 13.85 -12.13 -1.84
C LEU A 116 14.33 -12.66 -0.49
N ARG A 117 13.99 -13.91 -0.19
CA ARG A 117 14.46 -14.62 0.99
C ARG A 117 15.09 -15.93 0.55
N THR A 118 16.26 -16.23 1.12
CA THR A 118 16.91 -17.53 0.96
C THR A 118 16.37 -18.49 2.01
N GLY A 119 15.87 -19.64 1.57
CA GLY A 119 15.55 -20.77 2.43
C GLY A 119 16.81 -21.42 3.03
N PRO A 120 16.65 -22.27 4.06
CA PRO A 120 17.73 -23.03 4.67
C PRO A 120 18.36 -24.05 3.72
#